data_AF-A0A974APW9-F1
#
_entry.id   AF-A0A974APW9-F1
#
_cell.length_a   1.000
_cell.length_b   1.000
_cell.length_c   1.000
_cell.angle_alpha   90.00
_cell.angle_beta   90.00
_cell.angle_gamma   90.00
#
_symmetry.space_group_name_H-M   'P 1'
#
loop_
_entity.id
_entity.type
_entity.pdbx_description
1 polymer ?
#
loop_
_entity_poly.entity_id
_entity_poly.type
_entity_poly.pdbx_seq_one_letter_code
_entity_poly.pdbx_strand_id
1 'polypeptide(L)'
;MRLRARALDALGSLEKNLRSYTSLIQAQFPDEEGSYIPLAWAGLVSTVQVLELQCKATRAAPLQPGPLLTLAHTVDTIEAQWLQLREEPADLAGPTMPEAMQKLWDDAQHKARTARGGFNQIVERYNEALHQFPASLVVGMMGFKEAGRL
;
A
#
# COMPACT_ATOMS: atom_id res chain seq x y z
N MET A 1 7.38 -23.93 -2.41
CA MET A 1 5.91 -23.92 -2.21
C MET A 1 5.48 -23.16 -0.94
N ARG A 2 5.87 -23.57 0.28
CA ARG A 2 5.41 -22.92 1.55
C ARG A 2 5.77 -21.43 1.68
N LEU A 3 6.98 -21.03 1.31
CA LEU A 3 7.41 -19.61 1.38
C LEU A 3 6.63 -18.71 0.41
N ARG A 4 6.40 -19.19 -0.82
CA ARG A 4 5.59 -18.48 -1.81
C ARG A 4 4.15 -18.28 -1.31
N ALA A 5 3.51 -19.33 -0.79
CA ALA A 5 2.17 -19.22 -0.21
C ALA A 5 2.13 -18.19 0.93
N ARG A 6 3.11 -18.24 1.85
CA ARG A 6 3.22 -17.26 2.95
C ARG A 6 3.41 -15.82 2.47
N ALA A 7 4.16 -15.61 1.39
CA ALA A 7 4.33 -14.29 0.78
C ALA A 7 3.02 -13.77 0.17
N LEU A 8 2.24 -14.64 -0.46
CA LEU A 8 0.90 -14.29 -0.98
C LEU A 8 -0.08 -13.97 0.15
N ASP A 9 -0.07 -14.75 1.23
CA ASP A 9 -0.91 -14.48 2.41
C ASP A 9 -0.56 -13.13 3.06
N ALA A 10 0.74 -12.82 3.15
CA ALA A 10 1.21 -11.54 3.67
C ALA A 10 0.83 -10.37 2.76
N LEU A 11 0.92 -10.54 1.43
CA LEU A 11 0.45 -9.54 0.47
C LEU A 11 -1.05 -9.30 0.62
N GLY A 12 -1.85 -10.36 0.74
CA GLY A 12 -3.30 -10.24 0.97
C GLY A 12 -3.64 -9.57 2.30
N SER A 13 -2.84 -9.79 3.35
CA SER A 13 -2.97 -9.08 4.63
C SER A 13 -2.65 -7.59 4.49
N LEU A 14 -1.58 -7.24 3.76
CA LEU A 14 -1.24 -5.85 3.49
C LEU A 14 -2.34 -5.15 2.69
N GLU A 15 -2.85 -5.75 1.62
CA GLU A 15 -3.94 -5.19 0.81
C GLU A 15 -5.19 -4.91 1.63
N LYS A 16 -5.51 -5.74 2.63
CA LYS A 16 -6.62 -5.49 3.57
C LYS A 16 -6.41 -4.23 4.39
N ASN A 17 -5.19 -3.99 4.87
CA ASN A 17 -4.87 -2.78 5.64
C ASN A 17 -4.83 -1.53 4.75
N LEU A 18 -4.29 -1.64 3.53
CA LEU A 18 -4.27 -0.55 2.55
C LEU A 18 -5.68 -0.11 2.13
N ARG A 19 -6.65 -1.03 2.09
CA ARG A 19 -8.06 -0.70 1.84
C ARG A 19 -8.65 0.25 2.88
N SER A 20 -8.11 0.28 4.11
CA SER A 20 -8.55 1.24 5.12
C SER A 20 -8.36 2.69 4.66
N TYR A 21 -7.32 3.01 3.87
CA TYR A 21 -7.16 4.35 3.31
C TYR A 21 -8.32 4.72 2.38
N THR A 22 -8.71 3.81 1.49
CA THR A 22 -9.86 4.00 0.61
C THR A 22 -11.16 4.20 1.40
N SER A 23 -11.40 3.38 2.42
CA SER A 23 -12.60 3.51 3.27
C SER A 23 -12.65 4.84 4.02
N LEU A 24 -11.51 5.33 4.51
CA LEU A 24 -11.43 6.62 5.19
C LEU A 24 -11.69 7.79 4.23
N ILE A 25 -11.12 7.76 3.02
CA ILE A 25 -11.38 8.77 1.99
C ILE A 25 -12.85 8.75 1.57
N GLN A 26 -13.45 7.58 1.34
CA GLN A 26 -14.87 7.48 0.97
C GLN A 26 -15.81 7.95 2.08
N ALA A 27 -15.46 7.71 3.35
CA ALA A 27 -16.24 8.22 4.47
C ALA A 27 -16.18 9.74 4.60
N GLN A 28 -15.03 10.35 4.24
CA GLN A 28 -14.83 11.80 4.28
C GLN A 28 -15.40 12.51 3.05
N PHE A 29 -15.26 11.90 1.87
CA PHE A 29 -15.68 12.40 0.57
C PHE A 29 -16.45 11.30 -0.16
N PRO A 30 -17.76 11.15 0.11
CA PRO A 30 -18.58 10.16 -0.56
C PRO A 30 -18.69 10.47 -2.06
N ASP A 31 -18.82 9.43 -2.86
CA ASP A 31 -18.95 9.51 -4.33
C ASP A 31 -20.41 9.81 -4.72
N GLU A 32 -20.88 10.99 -4.32
CA GLU A 32 -22.24 11.50 -4.57
C GLU A 32 -22.21 12.72 -5.49
N GLU A 33 -23.25 12.91 -6.29
CA GLU A 33 -23.41 14.09 -7.15
C GLU A 33 -23.38 15.37 -6.31
N GLY A 34 -22.40 16.24 -6.57
CA GLY A 34 -22.20 17.49 -5.82
C GLY A 34 -21.23 17.37 -4.63
N SER A 35 -20.62 16.20 -4.40
CA SER A 35 -19.56 16.04 -3.41
C SER A 35 -18.35 16.92 -3.77
N TYR A 36 -17.96 17.77 -2.82
CA TYR A 36 -16.86 18.71 -3.00
C TYR A 36 -15.59 18.17 -2.31
N ILE A 37 -14.53 17.99 -3.10
CA ILE A 37 -13.19 17.68 -2.58
C ILE A 37 -12.38 18.97 -2.59
N PRO A 38 -11.94 19.48 -1.42
CA PRO A 38 -11.07 20.64 -1.37
C PRO A 38 -9.77 20.42 -2.13
N LEU A 39 -9.20 21.47 -2.73
CA LEU A 39 -8.01 21.37 -3.57
C LEU A 39 -6.81 20.74 -2.83
N ALA A 40 -6.62 21.06 -1.54
CA ALA A 40 -5.59 20.47 -0.70
C ALA A 40 -5.68 18.93 -0.59
N TRP A 41 -6.90 18.38 -0.70
CA TRP A 41 -7.17 16.95 -0.62
C TRP A 41 -7.12 16.23 -1.97
N ALA A 42 -7.25 16.95 -3.09
CA ALA A 42 -7.39 16.35 -4.43
C ALA A 42 -6.23 15.40 -4.79
N GLY A 43 -5.00 15.75 -4.40
CA GLY A 43 -3.81 14.91 -4.61
C GLY A 43 -3.89 13.58 -3.85
N LEU A 44 -4.26 13.63 -2.58
CA LEU A 44 -4.41 12.44 -1.74
C LEU A 44 -5.56 11.55 -2.22
N VAL A 45 -6.73 12.13 -2.50
CA VAL A 45 -7.91 11.39 -2.97
C VAL A 45 -7.62 10.67 -4.29
N SER A 46 -7.01 11.36 -5.26
CA SER A 46 -6.67 10.75 -6.55
C SER A 46 -5.65 9.61 -6.40
N THR A 47 -4.64 9.77 -5.55
CA THR A 47 -3.64 8.71 -5.31
C THR A 47 -4.26 7.51 -4.59
N VAL A 48 -5.17 7.71 -3.64
CA VAL A 48 -5.92 6.64 -2.96
C VAL A 48 -6.88 5.92 -3.93
N GLN A 49 -7.45 6.60 -4.93
CA GLN A 49 -8.23 5.93 -5.97
C GLN A 49 -7.35 5.03 -6.85
N VAL A 50 -6.13 5.47 -7.17
CA VAL A 50 -5.16 4.66 -7.93
C VAL A 50 -4.67 3.45 -7.13
N LEU A 51 -4.63 3.53 -5.80
CA LEU A 51 -4.22 2.41 -4.93
C LEU A 51 -4.98 1.12 -5.21
N GLU A 52 -6.30 1.19 -5.43
CA GLU A 52 -7.09 -0.01 -5.74
C GLU A 52 -6.68 -0.67 -7.06
N LEU A 53 -6.34 0.14 -8.06
CA LEU A 53 -5.83 -0.33 -9.34
C LEU A 53 -4.49 -1.05 -9.16
N GLN A 54 -3.59 -0.49 -8.35
CA GLN A 54 -2.29 -1.12 -8.07
C GLN A 54 -2.44 -2.43 -7.29
N CYS A 55 -3.33 -2.48 -6.30
CA CYS A 55 -3.68 -3.72 -5.60
C CYS A 55 -4.30 -4.79 -6.53
N LYS A 56 -5.00 -4.39 -7.59
CA LYS A 56 -5.48 -5.33 -8.62
C LYS A 56 -4.33 -5.82 -9.50
N ALA A 57 -3.40 -4.94 -9.87
CA ALA A 57 -2.22 -5.29 -10.65
C ALA A 57 -1.29 -6.27 -9.91
N THR A 58 -1.07 -6.08 -8.61
CA THR A 58 -0.30 -7.01 -7.77
C THR A 58 -0.98 -8.37 -7.64
N ARG A 59 -2.31 -8.44 -7.60
CA ARG A 59 -3.05 -9.71 -7.60
C ARG A 59 -2.98 -10.45 -8.94
N ALA A 60 -3.00 -9.72 -10.06
CA ALA A 60 -2.91 -10.31 -11.39
C ALA A 60 -1.50 -10.87 -11.68
N ALA A 61 -0.46 -10.22 -11.14
CA ALA A 61 0.93 -10.62 -11.30
C ALA A 61 1.66 -10.67 -9.94
N PRO A 62 1.31 -11.65 -9.08
CA PRO A 62 1.75 -11.64 -7.70
C PRO A 62 3.24 -11.92 -7.57
N LEU A 63 3.85 -11.20 -6.62
CA LEU A 63 5.27 -11.20 -6.35
C LEU A 63 6.13 -10.68 -7.51
N GLN A 64 5.56 -10.16 -8.60
CA GLN A 64 6.37 -9.57 -9.67
C GLN A 64 6.97 -8.23 -9.21
N PRO A 65 8.25 -7.95 -9.50
CA PRO A 65 8.91 -6.71 -9.08
C PRO A 65 8.20 -5.43 -9.54
N GLY A 66 7.77 -5.37 -10.80
CA GLY A 66 7.15 -4.17 -11.37
C GLY A 66 5.88 -3.72 -10.62
N PRO A 67 4.82 -4.55 -10.59
CA PRO A 67 3.58 -4.21 -9.88
C PRO A 67 3.79 -3.89 -8.39
N LEU A 68 4.71 -4.59 -7.72
CA LEU A 68 5.03 -4.29 -6.31
C LEU A 68 5.74 -2.95 -6.16
N LEU A 69 6.73 -2.61 -7.00
CA LEU A 69 7.37 -1.29 -6.96
C LEU A 69 6.38 -0.15 -7.21
N THR A 70 5.44 -0.32 -8.14
CA THR A 70 4.40 0.69 -8.38
C THR A 70 3.47 0.84 -7.17
N LEU A 71 3.08 -0.27 -6.54
CA LEU A 71 2.30 -0.24 -5.29
C LEU A 71 3.08 0.45 -4.16
N ALA A 72 4.38 0.14 -3.99
CA ALA A 72 5.26 0.77 -3.02
C ALA A 72 5.24 2.30 -3.19
N HIS A 73 5.51 2.75 -4.41
CA HIS A 73 5.55 4.17 -4.74
C HIS A 73 4.21 4.86 -4.49
N THR A 74 3.10 4.18 -4.76
CA THR A 74 1.75 4.70 -4.50
C THR A 74 1.52 4.88 -3.01
N VAL A 75 1.90 3.88 -2.19
CA VAL A 75 1.79 3.95 -0.73
C VAL A 75 2.68 5.06 -0.16
N ASP A 76 3.92 5.18 -0.61
CA ASP A 76 4.83 6.24 -0.17
C ASP A 76 4.31 7.64 -0.55
N THR A 77 3.72 7.78 -1.73
CA THR A 77 3.08 9.04 -2.17
C THR A 77 1.89 9.39 -1.28
N ILE A 78 1.05 8.42 -0.91
CA ILE A 78 -0.07 8.60 0.03
C ILE A 78 0.46 9.08 1.39
N GLU A 79 1.49 8.42 1.92
CA GLU A 79 2.08 8.81 3.22
C GLU A 79 2.66 10.23 3.19
N ALA A 80 3.34 10.61 2.10
CA ALA A 80 3.91 11.94 1.92
C ALA A 80 2.83 13.03 1.78
N GLN A 81 1.81 12.78 0.96
CA GLN A 81 0.69 13.72 0.78
C GLN A 81 -0.12 13.90 2.06
N TRP A 82 -0.33 12.82 2.81
CA TRP A 82 -0.98 12.89 4.12
C TRP A 82 -0.19 13.73 5.12
N LEU A 83 1.14 13.55 5.18
CA LEU A 83 2.00 14.35 6.05
C LEU A 83 1.93 15.84 5.66
N GLN A 84 2.05 16.15 4.36
CA GLN A 84 1.95 17.51 3.86
C GLN A 84 0.62 18.17 4.24
N LEU A 85 -0.49 17.44 4.10
CA LEU A 85 -1.82 17.92 4.43
C LEU A 85 -2.01 18.16 5.95
N ARG A 86 -1.35 17.38 6.79
CA ARG A 86 -1.35 17.56 8.25
C ARG A 86 -0.52 18.76 8.71
N GLU A 87 0.58 19.03 8.01
CA GLU A 87 1.49 20.13 8.32
C GLU A 87 1.04 21.46 7.71
N GLU A 88 -0.01 21.44 6.87
CA GLU A 88 -0.56 22.64 6.28
C GLU A 88 -1.11 23.58 7.38
N PRO A 89 -0.68 24.85 7.44
CA PRO A 89 -1.16 25.79 8.44
C PRO A 89 -2.67 25.93 8.35
N ALA A 90 -3.35 25.94 9.50
CA ALA A 90 -4.77 26.28 9.54
C ALA A 90 -4.98 27.68 8.93
N ASP A 91 -5.83 27.77 7.92
CA ASP A 91 -6.22 29.05 7.35
C ASP A 91 -7.38 29.66 8.16
N LEU A 92 -7.93 30.78 7.69
CA LEU A 92 -9.06 31.45 8.34
C LEU A 92 -10.36 30.61 8.34
N ALA A 93 -10.41 29.50 7.61
CA ALA A 93 -11.54 28.56 7.59
C ALA A 93 -11.40 27.44 8.64
N GLY A 94 -10.32 27.43 9.43
CA GLY A 94 -10.09 26.46 10.51
C GLY A 94 -9.08 25.37 10.13
N PRO A 95 -8.92 24.33 10.96
CA PRO A 95 -7.98 23.25 10.68
C PRO A 95 -8.42 22.47 9.43
N THR A 96 -7.50 22.30 8.48
CA THR A 96 -7.69 21.55 7.22
C THR A 96 -8.11 20.09 7.44
N MET A 97 -7.88 19.57 8.66
CA MET A 97 -8.02 18.16 9.00
C MET A 97 -8.70 17.95 10.37
N PRO A 98 -9.89 17.31 10.44
CA PRO A 98 -10.53 16.94 11.70
C PRO A 98 -9.68 15.98 12.54
N GLU A 99 -9.59 16.21 13.87
CA GLU A 99 -8.78 15.38 14.78
C GLU A 99 -9.19 13.89 14.76
N ALA A 100 -10.50 13.62 14.66
CA ALA A 100 -11.01 12.26 14.56
C ALA A 100 -10.48 11.53 13.31
N MET A 101 -10.39 12.24 12.17
CA MET A 101 -9.83 11.70 10.93
C MET A 101 -8.32 11.46 11.07
N GLN A 102 -7.60 12.36 11.76
CA GLN A 102 -6.17 12.17 12.03
C GLN A 102 -5.90 10.87 12.79
N LYS A 103 -6.67 10.64 13.86
CA LYS A 103 -6.53 9.43 14.68
C LYS A 103 -6.82 8.16 13.89
N LEU A 104 -7.92 8.15 13.13
CA LEU A 104 -8.30 6.99 12.32
C LEU A 104 -7.26 6.69 11.23
N TRP A 105 -6.69 7.73 10.63
CA TRP A 105 -5.63 7.58 9.64
C TRP A 105 -4.32 7.10 10.27
N ASP A 106 -3.92 7.64 11.42
CA ASP A 106 -2.72 7.21 12.14
C ASP A 106 -2.80 5.72 12.51
N ASP A 107 -3.96 5.24 12.95
CA ASP A 107 -4.22 3.81 13.19
C ASP A 107 -4.12 2.96 11.91
N ALA A 108 -4.70 3.43 10.81
CA ALA A 108 -4.64 2.74 9.51
C ALA A 108 -3.19 2.67 9.00
N GLN A 109 -2.45 3.78 9.10
CA GLN A 109 -1.05 3.90 8.70
C GLN A 109 -0.14 2.99 9.52
N HIS A 110 -0.36 2.92 10.83
CA HIS A 110 0.39 2.01 11.70
C HIS A 110 0.19 0.54 11.30
N LYS A 111 -1.06 0.14 11.03
CA LYS A 111 -1.38 -1.23 10.59
C LYS A 111 -0.79 -1.54 9.22
N ALA A 112 -0.90 -0.61 8.26
CA ALA A 112 -0.34 -0.75 6.92
C ALA A 112 1.19 -0.89 6.96
N ARG A 113 1.89 -0.03 7.71
CA ARG A 113 3.35 -0.11 7.88
C ARG A 113 3.80 -1.41 8.53
N THR A 114 3.08 -1.87 9.55
CA THR A 114 3.37 -3.16 10.21
C THR A 114 3.21 -4.33 9.24
N ALA A 115 2.11 -4.37 8.48
CA ALA A 115 1.88 -5.40 7.47
C ALA A 115 2.92 -5.36 6.35
N ARG A 116 3.33 -4.15 5.91
CA ARG A 116 4.37 -3.93 4.91
C ARG A 116 5.72 -4.46 5.37
N GLY A 117 6.13 -4.14 6.60
CA GLY A 117 7.35 -4.69 7.20
C GLY A 117 7.33 -6.22 7.30
N GLY A 118 6.21 -6.81 7.72
CA GLY A 118 6.05 -8.26 7.76
C GLY A 118 6.12 -8.93 6.39
N PHE A 119 5.51 -8.32 5.37
CA PHE A 119 5.59 -8.77 3.98
C PHE A 119 7.03 -8.73 3.46
N ASN A 120 7.74 -7.61 3.65
CA ASN A 120 9.12 -7.44 3.20
C ASN A 120 10.05 -8.50 3.79
N GLN A 121 9.94 -8.78 5.09
CA GLN A 121 10.75 -9.83 5.74
C GLN A 121 10.49 -11.23 5.14
N ILE A 122 9.24 -11.52 4.77
CA ILE A 122 8.87 -12.80 4.14
C ILE A 122 9.41 -12.88 2.71
N VAL A 123 9.31 -11.78 1.95
CA VAL A 123 9.86 -11.68 0.59
C VAL A 123 11.38 -11.81 0.59
N GLU A 124 12.07 -11.19 1.54
CA GLU A 124 13.53 -11.32 1.68
C GLU A 124 13.93 -12.77 1.90
N ARG A 125 13.28 -13.47 2.84
CA ARG A 125 13.52 -14.91 3.07
C ARG A 125 13.18 -15.77 1.86
N TYR A 126 12.14 -15.40 1.10
CA TYR A 126 11.80 -16.08 -0.16
C TYR A 126 12.91 -15.88 -1.20
N ASN A 127 13.37 -14.66 -1.40
CA ASN A 127 14.42 -14.33 -2.36
C ASN A 127 15.74 -15.01 -1.97
N GLU A 128 16.14 -14.99 -0.69
CA GLU A 128 17.31 -15.71 -0.19
C GLU A 128 17.21 -17.22 -0.43
N ALA A 129 16.04 -17.82 -0.21
CA ALA A 129 15.85 -19.25 -0.42
C ALA A 129 15.96 -19.67 -1.90
N LEU A 130 15.72 -18.77 -2.85
CA LEU A 130 15.95 -19.04 -4.28
C LEU A 130 17.45 -19.21 -4.60
N HIS A 131 18.32 -18.60 -3.81
CA HIS A 131 19.77 -18.65 -3.99
C HIS A 131 20.45 -19.82 -3.25
N GLN A 132 19.71 -20.57 -2.42
CA GLN A 132 20.24 -21.72 -1.67
C GLN A 132 20.32 -22.98 -2.53
N PHE A 133 21.37 -23.79 -2.33
CA PHE A 133 21.49 -25.10 -2.97
C PHE A 133 20.55 -26.13 -2.29
N PRO A 134 19.80 -26.97 -3.03
CA PRO A 134 19.81 -27.17 -4.47
C PRO A 134 18.77 -26.33 -5.25
N ALA A 135 18.01 -25.46 -4.59
CA ALA A 135 16.94 -24.68 -5.24
C ALA A 135 17.48 -23.83 -6.41
N SER A 136 18.66 -23.24 -6.26
CA SER A 136 19.35 -22.47 -7.31
C SER A 136 19.52 -23.23 -8.64
N LEU A 137 19.64 -24.57 -8.62
CA LEU A 137 19.76 -25.39 -9.82
C LEU A 137 18.45 -25.49 -10.61
N VAL A 138 17.31 -25.34 -9.95
CA VAL A 138 15.97 -25.59 -10.52
C VAL A 138 15.16 -24.32 -10.71
N VAL A 139 15.60 -23.18 -10.16
CA VAL A 139 14.91 -21.88 -10.25
C VAL A 139 14.64 -21.47 -11.70
N GLY A 140 15.65 -21.57 -12.58
CA GLY A 140 15.50 -21.26 -14.00
C GLY A 140 14.60 -22.25 -14.74
N MET A 141 14.63 -23.53 -14.37
CA MET A 141 13.83 -24.58 -15.01
C MET A 141 12.36 -24.57 -14.57
N MET A 142 12.06 -24.07 -13.36
CA MET A 142 10.70 -23.95 -12.82
C MET A 142 10.10 -22.53 -12.94
N GLY A 143 10.84 -21.56 -13.48
CA GLY A 143 10.35 -20.20 -13.71
C GLY A 143 10.19 -19.34 -12.46
N PHE A 144 10.90 -19.65 -11.36
CA PHE A 144 10.89 -18.79 -10.17
C PHE A 144 11.74 -17.52 -10.42
N LYS A 145 11.23 -16.38 -9.95
CA LYS A 145 11.91 -15.06 -10.06
C LYS A 145 11.95 -14.39 -8.68
N GLU A 146 12.92 -13.50 -8.52
CA GLU A 146 12.98 -12.61 -7.36
C GLU A 146 11.71 -11.77 -7.26
N ALA A 147 11.22 -11.62 -6.05
CA ALA A 147 10.04 -10.83 -5.75
C ALA A 147 10.39 -9.38 -5.42
N GLY A 148 9.52 -8.46 -5.83
CA GLY A 148 9.62 -7.04 -5.50
C GLY A 148 9.37 -6.75 -4.01
N ARG A 149 9.81 -5.58 -3.56
CA ARG A 149 9.61 -5.09 -2.18
C ARG A 149 8.67 -3.90 -2.17
N LEU A 150 8.10 -3.60 -0.98
CA LEU A 150 7.15 -2.50 -0.73
C LEU A 150 7.67 -1.49 0.29
#